data_AF-A0A8T3WN03-F1
#
_entry.id   AF-A0A8T3WN03-F1
#
_cell.length_a   1.000
_cell.length_b   1.000
_cell.length_c   1.000
_cell.angle_alpha   90.00
_cell.angle_beta   90.00
_cell.angle_gamma   90.00
#
_symmetry.space_group_name_H-M   'P 1'
#
loop_
_entity.id
_entity.type
_entity.pdbx_description
1 polymer ?
#
loop_
_entity_poly.entity_id
_entity_poly.type
_entity_poly.pdbx_seq_one_letter_code
_entity_poly.pdbx_strand_id
1 'polypeptide(L)'
;MPLKKPASVEECIYFTNRTIGSGSAVAWVFRKECPKCRKGIMGKPQKKGGKLDKKADHYVCCSCSYQESNEQVENSLTLNVEYKCPHCGNEGETTSGYQRKTFEGVPSYVFECQKCRKKIGLAKKLKESKKKGKEDSDENNHKI
;
A
#
# COMPACT_ATOMS: atom_id res chain seq x y z
N MET A 1 -6.94 -19.82 -2.34
CA MET A 1 -8.22 -19.16 -2.71
C MET A 1 -7.86 -17.88 -3.45
N PRO A 2 -8.49 -17.58 -4.59
CA PRO A 2 -8.23 -16.35 -5.32
C PRO A 2 -8.72 -15.14 -4.51
N LEU A 3 -7.99 -14.03 -4.55
CA LEU A 3 -8.38 -12.79 -3.89
C LEU A 3 -9.57 -12.17 -4.63
N LYS A 4 -10.56 -11.71 -3.88
CA LYS A 4 -11.71 -10.99 -4.45
C LYS A 4 -11.22 -9.69 -5.07
N LYS A 5 -11.37 -9.56 -6.40
CA LYS A 5 -11.09 -8.33 -7.14
C LYS A 5 -12.21 -7.32 -6.91
N PRO A 6 -11.91 -6.01 -6.78
CA PRO A 6 -12.93 -4.99 -6.65
C PRO A 6 -13.70 -4.87 -7.97
N ALA A 7 -15.01 -4.70 -7.92
CA ALA A 7 -15.82 -4.43 -9.12
C ALA A 7 -15.61 -3.00 -9.62
N SER A 8 -15.31 -2.08 -8.69
CA SER A 8 -15.02 -0.68 -8.97
C SER A 8 -13.94 -0.14 -8.03
N VAL A 9 -13.16 0.83 -8.52
CA VAL A 9 -12.16 1.56 -7.72
C VAL A 9 -12.84 2.33 -6.57
N GLU A 10 -14.13 2.64 -6.70
CA GLU A 10 -14.90 3.33 -5.66
C GLU A 10 -15.06 2.50 -4.38
N GLU A 11 -15.03 1.18 -4.48
CA GLU A 11 -15.08 0.26 -3.33
C GLU A 11 -13.74 0.19 -2.58
N CYS A 12 -12.69 0.77 -3.17
CA CYS A 12 -11.35 0.74 -2.61
C CYS A 12 -11.01 2.05 -1.87
N ILE A 13 -10.23 1.93 -0.80
CA ILE A 13 -9.51 3.06 -0.16
C ILE A 13 -8.23 3.35 -0.94
N TYR A 14 -7.59 2.30 -1.43
CA TYR A 14 -6.36 2.35 -2.17
C TYR A 14 -6.45 1.37 -3.32
N PHE A 15 -6.09 1.82 -4.51
CA PHE A 15 -5.96 0.98 -5.69
C PHE A 15 -4.71 1.44 -6.45
N THR A 16 -3.95 0.48 -6.95
CA THR A 16 -2.85 0.75 -7.87
C THR A 16 -2.66 -0.42 -8.83
N ASN A 17 -2.28 -0.11 -10.06
CA ASN A 17 -1.80 -1.07 -11.04
C ASN A 17 -0.50 -0.50 -11.62
N ARG A 18 0.62 -1.20 -11.45
CA ARG A 18 1.93 -0.71 -11.89
C ARG A 18 2.91 -1.82 -12.21
N THR A 19 3.89 -1.48 -13.04
CA THR A 19 5.09 -2.30 -13.30
C THR A 19 6.06 -2.17 -12.13
N ILE A 20 6.68 -3.27 -11.71
CA ILE A 20 7.74 -3.31 -10.69
C ILE A 20 8.93 -4.02 -11.31
N GLY A 21 9.96 -3.29 -11.75
CA GLY A 21 11.09 -3.88 -12.48
C GLY A 21 10.62 -4.58 -13.76
N SER A 22 10.95 -5.87 -13.91
CA SER A 22 10.48 -6.74 -15.01
C SER A 22 9.11 -7.39 -14.75
N GLY A 23 8.50 -7.14 -13.59
CA GLY A 23 7.21 -7.67 -13.18
C GLY A 23 6.12 -6.61 -13.13
N SER A 24 4.96 -6.97 -12.60
CA SER A 24 3.81 -6.08 -12.42
C SER A 24 3.13 -6.37 -11.08
N ALA A 25 2.40 -5.40 -10.55
CA ALA A 25 1.57 -5.60 -9.38
C ALA A 25 0.31 -4.73 -9.44
N VAL A 26 -0.82 -5.39 -9.21
CA VAL A 26 -2.11 -4.79 -8.94
C VAL A 26 -2.36 -4.94 -7.44
N ALA A 27 -2.58 -3.84 -6.74
CA ALA A 27 -2.88 -3.89 -5.32
C ALA A 27 -4.09 -3.03 -4.98
N TRP A 28 -4.93 -3.56 -4.09
CA TRP A 28 -6.17 -2.91 -3.68
C TRP A 28 -6.48 -3.15 -2.21
N VAL A 29 -7.12 -2.17 -1.60
CA VAL A 29 -7.59 -2.18 -0.22
C VAL A 29 -9.05 -1.84 -0.23
N PHE A 30 -9.90 -2.75 0.23
CA PHE A 30 -11.33 -2.50 0.36
C PHE A 30 -11.61 -1.46 1.43
N ARG A 31 -12.70 -0.70 1.26
CA ARG A 31 -13.19 0.15 2.33
C ARG A 31 -13.67 -0.69 3.50
N LYS A 32 -13.32 -0.23 4.71
CA LYS A 32 -13.76 -0.86 5.94
C LYS A 32 -15.26 -0.64 6.12
N GLU A 33 -16.01 -1.72 6.31
CA GLU A 33 -17.39 -1.67 6.77
C GLU A 33 -17.45 -1.18 8.21
N CYS A 34 -18.46 -0.40 8.56
CA CYS A 34 -18.60 0.12 9.90
C CYS A 34 -18.77 -1.03 10.91
N PRO A 35 -17.90 -1.16 11.93
CA PRO A 35 -18.00 -2.24 12.91
C PRO A 35 -19.28 -2.14 13.75
N LYS A 36 -19.85 -0.93 13.88
CA LYS A 36 -21.05 -0.66 14.69
C LYS A 36 -22.35 -1.00 13.97
N CYS A 37 -22.52 -0.60 12.71
CA CYS A 37 -23.78 -0.80 11.98
C CYS A 37 -23.72 -1.85 10.87
N ARG A 38 -22.53 -2.28 10.43
CA ARG A 38 -22.28 -3.25 9.35
C ARG A 38 -23.02 -2.97 8.03
N LYS A 39 -23.52 -1.74 7.86
CA LYS A 39 -24.25 -1.28 6.67
C LYS A 39 -23.55 -0.09 6.00
N GLY A 40 -22.98 0.78 6.81
CA GLY A 40 -22.26 1.96 6.34
C GLY A 40 -20.80 1.66 6.05
N ILE A 41 -20.23 2.45 5.15
CA ILE A 41 -18.81 2.41 4.82
C ILE A 41 -18.08 3.50 5.60
N MET A 42 -16.92 3.16 6.16
CA MET A 42 -16.05 4.12 6.83
C MET A 42 -15.32 4.97 5.78
N GLY A 43 -15.39 6.30 5.92
CA GLY A 43 -14.72 7.25 5.02
C GLY A 43 -14.18 8.46 5.77
N LYS A 44 -13.46 9.36 5.09
CA LYS A 44 -13.10 10.65 5.71
C LYS A 44 -14.37 11.47 5.99
N PRO A 45 -14.42 12.26 7.05
CA PRO A 45 -15.55 13.15 7.32
C PRO A 45 -15.73 14.19 6.21
N GLN A 46 -16.93 14.72 6.06
CA GLN A 46 -17.21 15.82 5.13
C GLN A 46 -17.05 17.19 5.85
N LYS A 47 -16.46 18.17 5.18
CA LYS A 47 -16.39 19.56 5.63
C LYS A 47 -17.73 20.27 5.42
N LYS A 48 -17.90 21.44 6.08
CA LYS A 48 -18.94 22.42 5.76
C LYS A 48 -18.81 22.82 4.27
N GLY A 49 -19.61 22.21 3.40
CA GLY A 49 -19.49 22.33 1.94
C GLY A 49 -19.40 21.00 1.18
N GLY A 50 -19.61 19.84 1.84
CA GLY A 50 -19.75 18.53 1.20
C GLY A 50 -18.44 17.90 0.69
N LYS A 51 -17.32 18.65 0.72
CA LYS A 51 -16.00 18.14 0.35
C LYS A 51 -15.42 17.27 1.47
N LEU A 52 -14.84 16.13 1.10
CA LEU A 52 -14.12 15.25 2.02
C LEU A 52 -12.96 15.98 2.72
N ASP A 53 -12.92 15.90 4.05
CA ASP A 53 -11.80 16.38 4.84
C ASP A 53 -10.64 15.40 4.80
N LYS A 54 -9.77 15.58 3.81
CA LYS A 54 -8.56 14.78 3.66
C LYS A 54 -7.56 14.99 4.82
N LYS A 55 -7.68 16.07 5.60
CA LYS A 55 -6.79 16.37 6.73
C LYS A 55 -7.27 15.79 8.06
N ALA A 56 -8.49 15.22 8.11
CA ALA A 56 -8.99 14.59 9.31
C ALA A 56 -8.12 13.38 9.72
N ASP A 57 -7.87 13.28 11.01
CA ASP A 57 -7.16 12.20 11.69
C ASP A 57 -8.06 11.01 12.06
N HIS A 58 -9.34 11.08 11.68
CA HIS A 58 -10.35 10.06 11.93
C HIS A 58 -11.17 9.76 10.67
N TYR A 59 -11.82 8.59 10.69
CA TYR A 59 -12.81 8.13 9.74
C TYR A 59 -14.19 8.15 10.39
N VAL A 60 -15.22 8.44 9.60
CA VAL A 60 -16.61 8.48 10.01
C VAL A 60 -17.45 7.56 9.12
N CYS A 61 -18.33 6.78 9.74
CA CYS A 61 -19.32 5.98 9.05
C CYS A 61 -20.41 6.87 8.44
N CYS A 62 -20.72 6.68 7.16
CA CYS A 62 -21.77 7.43 6.47
C CYS A 62 -23.19 7.16 6.97
N SER A 63 -23.45 6.00 7.60
CA SER A 63 -24.80 5.60 8.00
C SER A 63 -25.15 5.86 9.46
N CYS A 64 -24.18 5.74 10.37
CA CYS A 64 -24.43 5.87 11.81
C CYS A 64 -23.52 6.89 12.52
N SER A 65 -22.70 7.63 11.75
CA SER A 65 -21.78 8.65 12.26
C SER A 65 -20.77 8.15 13.30
N TYR A 66 -20.55 6.83 13.38
CA TYR A 66 -19.50 6.23 14.20
C TYR A 66 -18.13 6.70 13.72
N GLN A 67 -17.25 7.04 14.66
CA GLN A 67 -15.92 7.58 14.37
C GLN A 67 -14.83 6.62 14.85
N GLU A 68 -13.75 6.53 14.10
CA GLU A 68 -12.60 5.68 14.40
C GLU A 68 -11.32 6.40 13.98
N SER A 69 -10.21 6.25 14.71
CA SER A 69 -8.97 6.95 14.37
C SER A 69 -8.35 6.39 13.08
N ASN A 70 -7.54 7.20 12.38
CA ASN A 70 -6.81 6.74 11.20
C ASN A 70 -5.97 5.50 11.49
N GLU A 71 -5.30 5.49 12.63
CA GLU A 71 -4.43 4.38 13.02
C GLU A 71 -5.23 3.08 13.21
N GLN A 72 -6.37 3.14 13.91
CA GLN A 72 -7.24 1.97 14.10
C GLN A 72 -7.78 1.44 12.77
N VAL A 73 -8.21 2.34 11.89
CA VAL A 73 -8.68 1.95 10.55
C VAL A 73 -7.53 1.35 9.75
N GLU A 74 -6.41 2.06 9.59
CA GLU A 74 -5.26 1.62 8.79
C GLU A 74 -4.67 0.30 9.27
N ASN A 75 -4.61 0.06 10.59
CA ASN A 75 -4.16 -1.22 11.15
C ASN A 75 -5.13 -2.37 10.87
N SER A 76 -6.42 -2.09 10.72
CA SER A 76 -7.43 -3.09 10.36
C SER A 76 -7.54 -3.34 8.85
N LEU A 77 -6.91 -2.51 8.02
CA LEU A 77 -6.99 -2.63 6.57
C LEU A 77 -6.00 -3.67 6.03
N THR A 78 -6.50 -4.53 5.14
CA THR A 78 -5.71 -5.53 4.42
C THR A 78 -5.45 -5.07 2.99
N LEU A 79 -4.18 -5.05 2.61
CA LEU A 79 -3.73 -4.84 1.25
C LEU A 79 -3.71 -6.17 0.51
N ASN A 80 -4.57 -6.30 -0.49
CA ASN A 80 -4.56 -7.39 -1.44
C ASN A 80 -3.61 -7.05 -2.58
N VAL A 81 -2.78 -8.00 -2.99
CA VAL A 81 -1.78 -7.81 -4.04
C VAL A 81 -1.79 -9.01 -4.97
N GLU A 82 -2.07 -8.76 -6.23
CA GLU A 82 -1.82 -9.67 -7.35
C GLU A 82 -0.56 -9.19 -8.05
N TYR A 83 0.44 -10.04 -8.20
CA TYR A 83 1.75 -9.64 -8.68
C TYR A 83 2.38 -10.67 -9.60
N LYS A 84 3.16 -10.18 -10.55
CA LYS A 84 4.18 -10.89 -11.28
C LYS A 84 5.54 -10.54 -10.69
N CYS A 85 6.21 -11.54 -10.12
CA CYS A 85 7.45 -11.35 -9.40
C CYS A 85 8.57 -10.85 -10.33
N PRO A 86 9.21 -9.70 -10.06
CA PRO A 86 10.33 -9.22 -10.87
C PRO A 86 11.58 -10.10 -10.79
N HIS A 87 11.70 -10.93 -9.74
CA HIS A 87 12.91 -11.71 -9.52
C HIS A 87 12.88 -13.11 -10.13
N CYS A 88 11.68 -13.71 -10.25
CA CYS A 88 11.54 -15.08 -10.74
C CYS A 88 10.45 -15.23 -11.82
N GLY A 89 9.77 -14.15 -12.21
CA GLY A 89 8.71 -14.14 -13.22
C GLY A 89 7.39 -14.77 -12.78
N ASN A 90 7.32 -15.37 -11.58
CA ASN A 90 6.15 -16.07 -11.10
C ASN A 90 4.98 -15.13 -10.81
N GLU A 91 3.80 -15.51 -11.25
CA GLU A 91 2.54 -14.82 -10.94
C GLU A 91 1.94 -15.41 -9.66
N GLY A 92 1.40 -14.55 -8.81
CA GLY A 92 0.84 -14.97 -7.55
C GLY A 92 0.02 -13.87 -6.88
N GLU A 93 -0.67 -14.28 -5.82
CA GLU A 93 -1.55 -13.41 -5.05
C GLU A 93 -1.16 -13.49 -3.58
N THR A 94 -1.12 -12.36 -2.90
CA THR A 94 -0.78 -12.29 -1.48
C THR A 94 -1.53 -11.15 -0.80
N THR A 95 -1.62 -11.24 0.52
CA THR A 95 -2.18 -10.20 1.37
C THR A 95 -1.13 -9.70 2.34
N SER A 96 -1.09 -8.39 2.57
CA SER A 96 -0.22 -7.77 3.56
C SER A 96 -0.99 -6.71 4.34
N GLY A 97 -0.45 -6.23 5.46
CA GLY A 97 -1.03 -5.11 6.18
C GLY A 97 -0.94 -3.82 5.35
N TYR A 98 -1.94 -2.95 5.45
CA TYR A 98 -1.92 -1.62 4.80
C TYR A 98 -1.00 -0.64 5.54
N GLN A 99 0.26 -1.01 5.73
CA GLN A 99 1.27 -0.19 6.41
C GLN A 99 2.43 0.09 5.47
N ARG A 100 2.80 1.37 5.35
CA ARG A 100 3.98 1.77 4.58
C ARG A 100 5.22 1.58 5.42
N LYS A 101 6.23 0.93 4.84
CA LYS A 101 7.57 0.80 5.41
C LYS A 101 8.57 1.39 4.43
N THR A 102 9.69 1.88 4.95
CA THR A 102 10.79 2.33 4.10
C THR A 102 11.44 1.11 3.46
N PHE A 103 11.38 1.01 2.14
CA PHE A 103 12.00 -0.06 1.36
C PHE A 103 12.86 0.59 0.28
N GLU A 104 14.15 0.26 0.23
CA GLU A 104 15.12 0.87 -0.69
C GLU A 104 15.11 2.42 -0.66
N GLY A 105 14.94 3.00 0.53
CA GLY A 105 14.88 4.45 0.72
C GLY A 105 13.55 5.10 0.29
N VAL A 106 12.55 4.33 -0.14
CA VAL A 106 11.25 4.82 -0.58
C VAL A 106 10.11 4.23 0.27
N PRO A 107 9.18 5.06 0.79
CA PRO A 107 7.98 4.57 1.47
C PRO A 107 7.13 3.70 0.54
N SER A 108 7.04 2.41 0.86
CA SER A 108 6.43 1.38 0.03
C SER A 108 5.62 0.40 0.87
N TYR A 109 4.62 -0.23 0.27
CA TYR A 109 4.01 -1.42 0.85
C TYR A 109 4.90 -2.62 0.50
N VAL A 110 5.37 -3.34 1.50
CA VAL A 110 6.29 -4.46 1.30
C VAL A 110 5.51 -5.76 1.43
N PHE A 111 5.64 -6.62 0.44
CA PHE A 111 5.09 -7.98 0.44
C PHE A 111 6.16 -8.96 -0.03
N GLU A 112 5.93 -10.24 0.20
CA GLU A 112 6.90 -11.30 -0.12
C GLU A 112 6.36 -12.18 -1.25
N CYS A 113 7.24 -12.54 -2.19
CA CYS A 113 6.89 -13.52 -3.21
C CYS A 113 6.75 -14.91 -2.59
N GLN A 114 5.62 -15.58 -2.83
CA GLN A 114 5.35 -16.92 -2.28
C GLN A 114 6.30 -18.00 -2.82
N LYS A 115 6.88 -17.81 -4.01
CA LYS A 115 7.79 -18.77 -4.64
C LYS A 115 9.26 -18.54 -4.27
N CYS A 116 9.78 -17.34 -4.52
CA CYS A 116 11.21 -17.04 -4.31
C CYS A 116 11.53 -16.36 -2.98
N ARG A 117 10.51 -16.06 -2.15
CA ARG A 117 10.64 -15.47 -0.81
C ARG A 117 11.34 -14.10 -0.77
N LYS A 118 11.55 -13.49 -1.93
CA LYS A 118 12.10 -12.13 -2.04
C LYS A 118 11.03 -11.09 -1.73
N LYS A 119 11.44 -10.02 -1.06
CA LYS A 119 10.59 -8.88 -0.72
C LYS A 119 10.44 -7.96 -1.93
N ILE A 120 9.21 -7.51 -2.17
CA ILE A 120 8.84 -6.62 -3.27
C ILE A 120 8.21 -5.37 -2.67
N GLY A 121 8.72 -4.21 -3.05
CA GLY A 121 8.21 -2.91 -2.63
C GLY A 121 7.24 -2.32 -3.64
N LEU A 122 6.05 -1.93 -3.17
CA LEU A 122 5.05 -1.19 -3.93
C LEU A 122 5.03 0.28 -3.48
N ALA A 123 5.85 1.11 -4.14
CA ALA A 123 5.92 2.55 -3.87
C ALA A 123 4.70 3.29 -4.46
N LYS A 124 4.31 4.45 -3.91
CA LYS A 124 3.17 5.25 -4.42
C LYS A 124 3.55 6.14 -5.63
N LYS A 125 4.79 6.63 -5.72
CA LYS A 125 5.25 7.59 -6.75
C LYS A 125 6.29 6.99 -7.70
N LEU A 126 6.28 7.48 -8.96
CA LEU A 126 7.41 7.53 -9.90
C LEU A 126 8.60 8.27 -9.27
N LYS A 127 9.27 7.66 -8.29
CA LYS A 127 10.69 7.91 -8.11
C LYS A 127 11.35 6.64 -8.57
N GLU A 128 12.07 6.72 -9.69
CA GLU A 128 13.05 5.71 -10.01
C GLU A 128 13.87 5.48 -8.75
N SER A 129 13.79 4.25 -8.24
CA SER A 129 14.68 3.75 -7.21
C SER A 129 16.09 4.01 -7.71
N LYS A 130 16.81 4.95 -7.07
CA LYS A 130 18.24 5.15 -7.32
C LYS A 130 18.91 3.83 -6.93
N LYS A 131 19.20 2.98 -7.93
CA LYS A 131 20.12 1.87 -7.76
C LYS A 131 21.37 2.46 -7.13
N LYS A 132 21.71 2.01 -5.92
CA LYS A 132 22.96 2.35 -5.27
C LYS A 132 24.05 1.69 -6.12
N GLY A 133 24.73 2.49 -6.94
CA GLY A 133 25.94 2.05 -7.65
C GLY A 133 26.94 1.53 -6.62
N LYS A 134 27.53 0.38 -6.94
CA LYS A 134 28.82 -0.05 -6.41
C LYS A 134 29.93 0.85 -6.99
N GLU A 135 31.09 0.77 -6.36
CA GLU A 135 32.39 1.43 -6.65
C GLU A 135 32.54 2.84 -6.02
N ASP A 136 33.60 3.16 -5.30
CA ASP A 136 34.92 2.54 -5.21
C ASP A 136 35.56 2.66 -3.81
N SER A 137 36.43 1.70 -3.53
CA SER A 137 37.42 1.70 -2.46
C SER A 137 38.53 2.70 -2.80
N ASP A 138 38.75 3.71 -1.95
CA ASP A 138 40.00 4.46 -1.95
C ASP A 138 40.73 4.21 -0.62
N GLU A 139 41.69 3.29 -0.74
CA GLU A 139 42.83 3.16 0.14
C GLU A 139 43.81 4.30 -0.21
N ASN A 140 44.34 4.92 0.84
CA ASN A 140 45.68 5.51 0.93
C ASN A 140 45.88 7.04 0.84
N ASN A 141 46.42 7.54 1.96
CA ASN A 141 47.58 8.41 2.09
C ASN A 141 47.34 9.90 2.44
N HIS A 142 47.33 10.19 3.74
CA HIS A 142 47.64 11.54 4.25
C HIS A 142 49.14 11.60 4.57
N LYS A 143 49.87 12.37 3.75
CA LYS A 143 51.19 12.91 4.07
C LYS A 143 51.08 13.78 5.34
N ILE A 144 52.03 13.64 6.26
CA ILE A 144 53.14 14.57 6.56
C ILE A 144 54.06 13.88 7.57
#